data_AF-A0A927MBD4-F1
#
_entry.id   AF-A0A927MBD4-F1
#
_cell.length_a   1.000
_cell.length_b   1.000
_cell.length_c   1.000
_cell.angle_alpha   90.00
_cell.angle_beta   90.00
_cell.angle_gamma   90.00
#
_symmetry.space_group_name_H-M   'P 1'
#
loop_
_entity.id
_entity.type
_entity.pdbx_description
1 polymer ?
#
loop_
_entity_poly.entity_id
_entity_poly.type
_entity_poly.pdbx_seq_one_letter_code
_entity_poly.pdbx_strand_id
1 'polypeptide(L)'
;MTEKLGLIGFGYWGTNLARNLDQLAQSRWRYLVDASPDRRQAATELYPQVRATDDLDEVLDDDEVVAVLIATPAPSHAPLARRALAAGKHVFVEKPLAMSVADAVTLTETADRQGLVLMVGHTFEYVPAVERMREFIRAGEIGDVLYLHSQRLNLGRIQSDLHTFWSIGPHDVSIANYLLGAEPRWVAAQGGRYLHDGVEDVMFVTVGYPDDVVAHMHVSWLDPAKTRRTTVVGTRRMLVYDDLKTDARLTVFDKGAEPLEPDGHGVRQYRLRDDAAHVPVLSTAEPLAVELGHFLDCVRTGARPRTDGWNGARVVAVLEAADASLRAGGVTVTVPRIPGSPAIERTPVDPAPVGRPHSDGPHPDLTPAAH
;
A
#
# COMPACT_ATOMS: atom_id res chain seq x y z
N MET A 1 -28.40 18.84 6.71
CA MET A 1 -28.56 17.37 6.71
C MET A 1 -27.51 16.80 7.64
N THR A 2 -27.90 15.94 8.57
CA THR A 2 -26.97 15.23 9.45
C THR A 2 -26.33 14.10 8.66
N GLU A 3 -25.13 14.31 8.14
CA GLU A 3 -24.35 13.33 7.38
C GLU A 3 -24.00 12.13 8.27
N LYS A 4 -24.68 10.98 8.08
CA LYS A 4 -24.43 9.76 8.83
C LYS A 4 -23.50 8.79 8.10
N LEU A 5 -22.85 7.93 8.87
CA LEU A 5 -21.89 6.92 8.41
C LEU A 5 -22.32 5.52 8.86
N GLY A 6 -21.99 4.51 8.06
CA GLY A 6 -22.11 3.09 8.42
C GLY A 6 -20.76 2.39 8.44
N LEU A 7 -20.54 1.48 9.40
CA LEU A 7 -19.39 0.58 9.43
C LEU A 7 -19.84 -0.84 9.12
N ILE A 8 -19.23 -1.48 8.12
CA ILE A 8 -19.55 -2.84 7.68
C ILE A 8 -18.36 -3.73 8.05
N GLY A 9 -18.56 -4.64 8.99
CA GLY A 9 -17.55 -5.51 9.59
C GLY A 9 -17.01 -4.95 10.90
N PHE A 10 -17.13 -5.72 11.99
CA PHE A 10 -16.63 -5.39 13.33
C PHE A 10 -15.60 -6.43 13.81
N GLY A 11 -14.72 -6.83 12.90
CA GLY A 11 -13.55 -7.66 13.20
C GLY A 11 -12.36 -6.83 13.70
N TYR A 12 -11.14 -7.37 13.55
CA TYR A 12 -9.91 -6.72 14.01
C TYR A 12 -9.74 -5.28 13.48
N TRP A 13 -9.94 -5.04 12.17
CA TRP A 13 -9.85 -3.69 11.62
C TRP A 13 -11.12 -2.86 11.88
N GLY A 14 -12.29 -3.51 11.84
CA GLY A 14 -13.57 -2.86 12.17
C GLY A 14 -13.57 -2.19 13.54
N THR A 15 -13.01 -2.82 14.58
CA THR A 15 -12.92 -2.21 15.91
C THR A 15 -11.99 -1.00 15.96
N ASN A 16 -10.88 -1.01 15.20
CA ASN A 16 -9.98 0.13 15.08
C ASN A 16 -10.63 1.31 14.35
N LEU A 17 -11.40 1.03 13.29
CA LEU A 17 -12.20 2.03 12.59
C LEU A 17 -13.30 2.59 13.48
N ALA A 18 -14.04 1.74 14.20
CA ALA A 18 -15.11 2.17 15.11
C ALA A 18 -14.60 3.13 16.19
N ARG A 19 -13.44 2.83 16.81
CA ARG A 19 -12.82 3.76 17.78
C ARG A 19 -12.53 5.13 17.17
N ASN A 20 -11.96 5.17 15.97
CA ASN A 20 -11.64 6.44 15.32
C ASN A 20 -12.89 7.17 14.83
N LEU A 21 -13.89 6.45 14.31
CA LEU A 21 -15.19 7.01 13.95
C LEU A 21 -15.89 7.63 15.16
N ASP A 22 -15.85 6.97 16.31
CA ASP A 22 -16.43 7.49 17.53
C ASP A 22 -15.78 8.80 17.99
N GLN A 23 -14.45 8.89 17.85
CA GLN A 23 -13.69 10.09 18.18
C GLN A 23 -13.89 11.24 17.17
N LEU A 24 -13.86 10.95 15.87
CA LEU A 24 -13.86 11.95 14.80
C LEU A 24 -15.26 12.36 14.34
N ALA A 25 -16.18 11.41 14.32
CA ALA A 25 -17.52 11.57 13.76
C ALA A 25 -18.63 11.54 14.84
N GLN A 26 -18.35 11.00 16.03
CA GLN A 26 -19.27 10.98 17.18
C GLN A 26 -20.67 10.49 16.77
N SER A 27 -21.74 11.25 17.02
CA SER A 27 -23.12 10.86 16.71
C SER A 27 -23.41 10.67 15.21
N ARG A 28 -22.44 10.94 14.32
CA ARG A 28 -22.60 10.76 12.88
C ARG A 28 -22.41 9.30 12.44
N TRP A 29 -21.63 8.48 13.13
CA TRP A 29 -21.58 7.05 12.75
C TRP A 29 -22.74 6.33 13.46
N ARG A 30 -23.70 5.85 12.66
CA ARG A 30 -25.02 5.43 13.17
C ARG A 30 -25.27 3.94 13.04
N TYR A 31 -24.66 3.31 12.05
CA TYR A 31 -24.89 1.91 11.75
C TYR A 31 -23.61 1.09 11.88
N LEU A 32 -23.78 -0.13 12.38
CA LEU A 32 -22.78 -1.17 12.32
C LEU A 32 -23.40 -2.44 11.76
N VAL A 33 -22.79 -3.00 10.72
CA VAL A 33 -23.27 -4.22 10.06
C VAL A 33 -22.25 -5.33 10.30
N ASP A 34 -22.64 -6.43 10.93
CA ASP A 34 -21.79 -7.63 11.02
C ASP A 34 -22.66 -8.88 11.06
N ALA A 35 -22.27 -9.93 10.32
CA ALA A 35 -23.01 -11.19 10.28
C ALA A 35 -23.01 -11.94 11.63
N SER A 36 -22.00 -11.72 12.47
CA SER A 36 -21.86 -12.38 13.77
C SER A 36 -22.73 -11.69 14.85
N PRO A 37 -23.68 -12.40 15.48
CA PRO A 37 -24.47 -11.83 16.57
C PRO A 37 -23.60 -11.39 17.75
N ASP A 38 -22.55 -12.16 18.09
CA ASP A 38 -21.62 -11.83 19.17
C ASP A 38 -20.89 -10.50 18.91
N ARG A 39 -20.47 -10.26 17.66
CA ARG A 39 -19.82 -8.98 17.28
C ARG A 39 -20.79 -7.82 17.32
N ARG A 40 -22.05 -8.02 16.91
CA ARG A 40 -23.09 -6.99 17.03
C ARG A 40 -23.40 -6.67 18.49
N GLN A 41 -23.44 -7.68 19.36
CA GLN A 41 -23.61 -7.48 20.80
C GLN A 41 -22.43 -6.67 21.37
N ALA A 42 -21.19 -7.09 21.11
CA ALA A 42 -20.00 -6.39 21.58
C ALA A 42 -19.94 -4.93 21.08
N ALA A 43 -20.34 -4.69 19.83
CA ALA A 43 -20.46 -3.35 19.28
C ALA A 43 -21.48 -2.49 20.03
N THR A 44 -22.66 -3.05 20.35
CA THR A 44 -23.73 -2.33 21.07
C THR A 44 -23.33 -2.01 22.51
N GLU A 45 -22.56 -2.89 23.16
CA GLU A 45 -22.02 -2.66 24.51
C GLU A 45 -21.00 -1.51 24.54
N LEU A 46 -20.12 -1.45 23.53
CA LEU A 46 -19.10 -0.40 23.42
C LEU A 46 -19.66 0.93 22.91
N TYR A 47 -20.66 0.87 22.02
CA TYR A 47 -21.21 2.03 21.31
C TYR A 47 -22.75 2.00 21.33
N PRO A 48 -23.40 2.27 22.48
CA PRO A 48 -24.85 2.17 22.63
C PRO A 48 -25.66 3.09 21.70
N GLN A 49 -25.03 4.13 21.16
CA GLN A 49 -25.61 5.07 20.18
C GLN A 49 -25.71 4.50 18.77
N VAL A 50 -25.04 3.37 18.48
CA VAL A 50 -24.97 2.76 17.16
C VAL A 50 -26.00 1.66 17.04
N ARG A 51 -26.73 1.63 15.92
CA ARG A 51 -27.63 0.53 15.58
C ARG A 51 -26.80 -0.58 14.93
N ALA A 52 -26.62 -1.68 15.66
CA ALA A 52 -26.01 -2.90 15.13
C ALA A 52 -27.07 -3.77 14.43
N THR A 53 -26.79 -4.21 13.20
CA THR A 53 -27.68 -5.03 12.36
C THR A 53 -26.89 -6.07 11.56
N ASP A 54 -27.51 -7.14 11.08
CA ASP A 54 -26.91 -8.04 10.07
C ASP A 54 -27.38 -7.72 8.65
N ASP A 55 -28.37 -6.83 8.52
CA ASP A 55 -28.91 -6.44 7.23
C ASP A 55 -28.20 -5.19 6.69
N LEU A 56 -27.49 -5.37 5.58
CA LEU A 56 -26.85 -4.26 4.90
C LEU A 56 -27.87 -3.30 4.25
N ASP A 57 -29.02 -3.81 3.81
CA ASP A 57 -30.01 -3.00 3.12
C ASP A 57 -30.62 -1.93 4.04
N GLU A 58 -30.73 -2.18 5.35
CA GLU A 58 -31.09 -1.15 6.34
C GLU A 58 -30.19 0.09 6.30
N VAL A 59 -28.92 -0.07 5.92
CA VAL A 59 -27.94 1.03 5.84
C VAL A 59 -27.93 1.67 4.46
N LEU A 60 -28.09 0.87 3.41
CA LEU A 60 -28.08 1.36 2.04
C LEU A 60 -29.35 2.14 1.68
N ASP A 61 -30.50 1.74 2.25
CA ASP A 61 -31.80 2.37 2.03
C ASP A 61 -32.03 3.62 2.90
N ASP A 62 -31.15 3.90 3.87
CA ASP A 62 -31.22 5.11 4.69
C ASP A 62 -30.55 6.30 3.97
N ASP A 63 -31.36 7.23 3.47
CA ASP A 63 -30.91 8.45 2.78
C ASP A 63 -30.03 9.38 3.65
N GLU A 64 -30.10 9.28 4.98
CA GLU A 64 -29.24 10.06 5.87
C GLU A 64 -27.81 9.48 5.96
N VAL A 65 -27.62 8.21 5.61
CA VAL A 65 -26.29 7.60 5.49
C VAL A 65 -25.66 8.05 4.17
N VAL A 66 -24.59 8.81 4.26
CA VAL A 66 -23.88 9.36 3.08
C VAL A 66 -22.64 8.55 2.70
N ALA A 67 -22.09 7.79 3.65
CA ALA A 67 -20.88 7.00 3.42
C ALA A 67 -20.85 5.71 4.25
N VAL A 68 -20.17 4.70 3.74
CA VAL A 68 -19.90 3.45 4.44
C VAL A 68 -18.41 3.11 4.46
N LEU A 69 -17.97 2.47 5.53
CA LEU A 69 -16.62 1.95 5.70
C LEU A 69 -16.69 0.42 5.73
N ILE A 70 -15.93 -0.26 4.88
CA ILE A 70 -15.96 -1.72 4.72
C ILE A 70 -14.66 -2.30 5.27
N ALA A 71 -14.76 -3.08 6.35
CA ALA A 71 -13.66 -3.79 7.01
C ALA A 71 -14.01 -5.27 7.26
N THR A 72 -14.42 -5.93 6.19
CA THR A 72 -14.79 -7.34 6.14
C THR A 72 -13.62 -8.18 5.58
N PRO A 73 -13.74 -9.51 5.40
CA PRO A 73 -12.73 -10.29 4.69
C PRO A 73 -12.59 -9.84 3.23
N ALA A 74 -11.37 -9.80 2.70
CA ALA A 74 -11.04 -9.23 1.38
C ALA A 74 -11.93 -9.70 0.20
N PRO A 75 -12.32 -10.98 0.08
CA PRO A 75 -13.20 -11.43 -1.00
C PRO A 75 -14.57 -10.74 -1.04
N SER A 76 -15.04 -10.19 0.09
CA SER A 76 -16.32 -9.50 0.19
C SER A 76 -16.25 -8.01 -0.12
N HIS A 77 -15.05 -7.42 -0.23
CA HIS A 77 -14.87 -5.98 -0.44
C HIS A 77 -15.56 -5.48 -1.71
N ALA A 78 -15.25 -6.07 -2.86
CA ALA A 78 -15.80 -5.62 -4.14
C ALA A 78 -17.33 -5.80 -4.24
N PRO A 79 -17.93 -6.94 -3.86
CA PRO A 79 -19.38 -7.07 -3.81
C PRO A 79 -20.08 -6.04 -2.92
N LEU A 80 -19.53 -5.75 -1.73
CA LEU A 80 -20.10 -4.79 -0.79
C LEU A 80 -19.93 -3.35 -1.28
N ALA A 81 -18.74 -2.98 -1.76
CA ALA A 81 -18.46 -1.65 -2.31
C ALA A 81 -19.34 -1.35 -3.52
N ARG A 82 -19.57 -2.34 -4.41
CA ARG A 82 -20.45 -2.19 -5.56
C ARG A 82 -21.89 -1.89 -5.14
N ARG A 83 -22.42 -2.58 -4.13
CA ARG A 83 -23.77 -2.30 -3.60
C ARG A 83 -23.85 -0.89 -3.00
N ALA A 84 -22.85 -0.49 -2.22
CA ALA A 84 -22.80 0.83 -1.60
C ALA A 84 -22.72 1.97 -2.63
N LEU A 85 -21.85 1.85 -3.63
CA LEU A 85 -21.77 2.82 -4.73
C LEU A 85 -23.09 2.87 -5.53
N ALA A 86 -23.68 1.71 -5.84
CA ALA A 86 -24.98 1.66 -6.52
C ALA A 86 -26.11 2.35 -5.74
N ALA A 87 -26.04 2.35 -4.40
CA ALA A 87 -26.94 3.08 -3.51
C ALA A 87 -26.55 4.56 -3.31
N GLY A 88 -25.59 5.09 -4.08
CA GLY A 88 -25.19 6.49 -4.02
C GLY A 88 -24.33 6.85 -2.80
N LYS A 89 -23.72 5.87 -2.12
CA LYS A 89 -22.93 6.07 -0.91
C LYS A 89 -21.45 6.25 -1.24
N HIS A 90 -20.77 7.17 -0.57
CA HIS A 90 -19.31 7.18 -0.56
C HIS A 90 -18.76 5.95 0.15
N VAL A 91 -17.59 5.47 -0.24
CA VAL A 91 -17.05 4.20 0.25
C VAL A 91 -15.60 4.33 0.68
N PHE A 92 -15.32 3.92 1.91
CA PHE A 92 -13.99 3.53 2.36
C PHE A 92 -13.90 2.00 2.38
N VAL A 93 -12.84 1.42 1.83
CA VAL A 93 -12.63 -0.04 1.80
C VAL A 93 -11.27 -0.36 2.39
N GLU A 94 -11.21 -1.23 3.39
CA GLU A 94 -9.94 -1.79 3.86
C GLU A 94 -9.18 -2.48 2.72
N LYS A 95 -7.86 -2.51 2.81
CA LYS A 95 -7.04 -3.13 1.74
C LYS A 95 -7.13 -4.67 1.77
N PRO A 96 -7.01 -5.35 0.61
CA PRO A 96 -6.97 -4.79 -0.75
C PRO A 96 -8.37 -4.34 -1.22
N LEU A 97 -8.45 -3.41 -2.16
CA LEU A 97 -9.72 -2.91 -2.70
C LEU A 97 -10.60 -4.04 -3.28
N ALA A 98 -9.98 -4.99 -3.99
CA ALA A 98 -10.64 -6.13 -4.59
C ALA A 98 -9.65 -7.29 -4.77
N MET A 99 -10.19 -8.46 -5.15
CA MET A 99 -9.40 -9.67 -5.47
C MET A 99 -9.05 -9.80 -6.96
N SER A 100 -9.36 -8.78 -7.77
CA SER A 100 -8.98 -8.71 -9.18
C SER A 100 -8.82 -7.26 -9.63
N VAL A 101 -7.94 -7.01 -10.60
CA VAL A 101 -7.80 -5.69 -11.23
C VAL A 101 -9.11 -5.26 -11.88
N ALA A 102 -9.80 -6.19 -12.55
CA ALA A 102 -11.06 -5.90 -13.24
C ALA A 102 -12.14 -5.36 -12.29
N ASP A 103 -12.30 -5.98 -11.11
CA ASP A 103 -13.24 -5.49 -10.10
C ASP A 103 -12.81 -4.13 -9.53
N ALA A 104 -11.52 -3.97 -9.22
CA ALA A 104 -10.98 -2.73 -8.69
C ALA A 104 -11.20 -1.54 -9.65
N VAL A 105 -10.97 -1.75 -10.95
CA VAL A 105 -11.22 -0.76 -12.00
C VAL A 105 -12.72 -0.46 -12.11
N THR A 106 -13.57 -1.48 -12.17
CA THR A 106 -15.02 -1.31 -12.29
C THR A 106 -15.62 -0.48 -11.15
N LEU A 107 -15.16 -0.73 -9.91
CA LEU A 107 -15.57 0.05 -8.74
C LEU A 107 -15.13 1.51 -8.86
N THR A 108 -13.88 1.72 -9.28
CA THR A 108 -13.30 3.06 -9.38
C THR A 108 -13.96 3.90 -10.46
N GLU A 109 -14.17 3.34 -11.65
CA GLU A 109 -14.90 4.00 -12.74
C GLU A 109 -16.35 4.30 -12.35
N THR A 110 -16.97 3.42 -11.55
CA THR A 110 -18.33 3.66 -11.03
C THR A 110 -18.35 4.84 -10.07
N ALA A 111 -17.41 4.90 -9.14
CA ALA A 111 -17.27 6.01 -8.21
C ALA A 111 -17.01 7.34 -8.94
N ASP A 112 -16.06 7.36 -9.89
CA ASP A 112 -15.76 8.54 -10.71
C ASP A 112 -16.99 9.01 -11.51
N ARG A 113 -17.70 8.08 -12.17
CA ARG A 113 -18.91 8.40 -12.96
C ARG A 113 -20.04 8.99 -12.11
N GLN A 114 -20.17 8.55 -10.87
CA GLN A 114 -21.21 9.00 -9.95
C GLN A 114 -20.78 10.21 -9.09
N GLY A 115 -19.53 10.66 -9.22
CA GLY A 115 -18.99 11.73 -8.36
C GLY A 115 -18.88 11.30 -6.90
N LEU A 116 -18.74 10.00 -6.63
CA LEU A 116 -18.61 9.46 -5.28
C LEU A 116 -17.12 9.27 -4.92
N VAL A 117 -16.79 9.57 -3.67
CA VAL A 117 -15.51 9.19 -3.08
C VAL A 117 -15.43 7.66 -2.90
N LEU A 118 -14.41 7.05 -3.51
CA LEU A 118 -13.94 5.70 -3.19
C LEU A 118 -12.49 5.79 -2.68
N MET A 119 -12.29 5.44 -1.41
CA MET A 119 -10.99 5.47 -0.74
C MET A 119 -10.61 4.10 -0.22
N VAL A 120 -9.32 3.77 -0.29
CA VAL A 120 -8.75 2.50 0.14
C VAL A 120 -7.90 2.69 1.39
N GLY A 121 -8.00 1.75 2.32
CA GLY A 121 -7.29 1.69 3.61
C GLY A 121 -5.78 1.43 3.49
N HIS A 122 -5.08 2.26 2.72
CA HIS A 122 -3.63 2.26 2.62
C HIS A 122 -3.01 3.15 3.70
N THR A 123 -3.32 2.85 4.97
CA THR A 123 -3.01 3.69 6.15
C THR A 123 -1.54 4.13 6.25
N PHE A 124 -0.59 3.32 5.74
CA PHE A 124 0.83 3.67 5.77
C PHE A 124 1.19 4.89 4.90
N GLU A 125 0.39 5.25 3.91
CA GLU A 125 0.58 6.51 3.16
C GLU A 125 0.27 7.75 4.02
N TYR A 126 -0.40 7.58 5.17
CA TYR A 126 -0.72 8.63 6.14
C TYR A 126 0.19 8.59 7.38
N VAL A 127 1.24 7.76 7.37
CA VAL A 127 2.22 7.72 8.45
C VAL A 127 3.18 8.91 8.31
N PRO A 128 3.38 9.74 9.35
CA PRO A 128 4.25 10.92 9.28
C PRO A 128 5.68 10.63 8.82
N ALA A 129 6.23 9.45 9.16
CA ALA A 129 7.54 9.02 8.68
C ALA A 129 7.56 8.80 7.16
N VAL A 130 6.53 8.16 6.60
CA VAL A 130 6.42 7.89 5.15
C VAL A 130 6.17 9.19 4.39
N GLU A 131 5.35 10.10 4.94
CA GLU A 131 5.17 11.44 4.39
C GLU A 131 6.49 12.22 4.36
N ARG A 132 7.25 12.23 5.47
CA ARG A 132 8.56 12.88 5.55
C ARG A 132 9.57 12.26 4.57
N MET A 133 9.54 10.94 4.37
CA MET A 133 10.37 10.31 3.33
C MET A 133 10.03 10.83 1.94
N ARG A 134 8.73 10.97 1.62
CA ARG A 134 8.29 11.53 0.34
C ARG A 134 8.71 12.99 0.18
N GLU A 135 8.68 13.78 1.25
CA GLU A 135 9.17 15.17 1.24
C GLU A 135 10.67 15.22 0.88
N PHE A 136 11.51 14.39 1.52
CA PHE A 136 12.94 14.31 1.18
C PHE A 136 13.18 13.90 -0.28
N ILE A 137 12.40 12.95 -0.80
CA ILE A 137 12.50 12.52 -2.20
C ILE A 137 12.07 13.66 -3.14
N ARG A 138 10.93 14.31 -2.87
CA ARG A 138 10.39 15.39 -3.70
C ARG A 138 11.24 16.65 -3.70
N ALA A 139 11.87 16.98 -2.56
CA ALA A 139 12.83 18.06 -2.45
C ALA A 139 14.18 17.72 -3.13
N GLY A 140 14.33 16.49 -3.65
CA GLY A 140 15.57 16.00 -4.22
C GLY A 140 16.67 15.90 -3.17
N GLU A 141 16.41 15.80 -1.88
CA GLU A 141 17.46 15.79 -0.86
C GLU A 141 18.28 14.50 -0.84
N ILE A 142 17.71 13.41 -1.33
CA ILE A 142 18.39 12.12 -1.43
C ILE A 142 19.07 11.87 -2.78
N GLY A 143 18.91 12.80 -3.73
CA GLY A 143 19.27 12.59 -5.13
C GLY A 143 18.31 11.63 -5.83
N ASP A 144 18.79 10.96 -6.87
CA ASP A 144 17.98 10.00 -7.61
C ASP A 144 17.79 8.74 -6.77
N VAL A 145 16.55 8.23 -6.74
CA VAL A 145 16.29 6.93 -6.11
C VAL A 145 16.95 5.85 -6.97
N LEU A 146 17.76 5.01 -6.34
CA LEU A 146 18.43 3.89 -6.99
C LEU A 146 17.60 2.61 -6.84
N TYR A 147 17.20 2.31 -5.61
CA TYR A 147 16.33 1.19 -5.27
C TYR A 147 15.69 1.42 -3.91
N LEU A 148 14.69 0.61 -3.60
CA LEU A 148 14.13 0.51 -2.26
C LEU A 148 13.90 -0.94 -1.89
N HIS A 149 13.84 -1.24 -0.60
CA HIS A 149 13.42 -2.55 -0.15
C HIS A 149 12.65 -2.49 1.16
N SER A 150 11.79 -3.47 1.38
CA SER A 150 11.00 -3.60 2.60
C SER A 150 11.05 -5.00 3.16
N GLN A 151 10.88 -5.08 4.48
CA GLN A 151 10.79 -6.32 5.22
C GLN A 151 9.60 -6.23 6.16
N ARG A 152 8.69 -7.20 6.06
CA ARG A 152 7.55 -7.34 6.94
C ARG A 152 7.44 -8.79 7.41
N LEU A 153 8.13 -9.04 8.51
CA LEU A 153 8.47 -10.36 9.00
C LEU A 153 7.95 -10.51 10.42
N ASN A 154 7.37 -11.65 10.77
CA ASN A 154 6.97 -11.97 12.14
C ASN A 154 6.53 -13.44 12.23
N LEU A 155 6.85 -14.14 13.34
CA LEU A 155 6.11 -15.33 13.74
C LEU A 155 4.74 -14.91 14.29
N GLY A 156 3.78 -14.75 13.39
CA GLY A 156 2.53 -14.04 13.66
C GLY A 156 1.27 -14.83 13.37
N ARG A 157 0.22 -14.10 12.96
CA ARG A 157 -1.05 -14.68 12.55
C ARG A 157 -0.88 -15.36 11.18
N ILE A 158 -0.68 -16.67 11.21
CA ILE A 158 -0.73 -17.55 10.04
C ILE A 158 -2.17 -17.55 9.50
N GLN A 159 -2.34 -17.34 8.20
CA GLN A 159 -3.63 -17.39 7.53
C GLN A 159 -3.62 -18.53 6.52
N SER A 160 -4.81 -19.03 6.18
CA SER A 160 -4.97 -20.18 5.28
C SER A 160 -5.69 -19.85 3.97
N ASP A 161 -6.23 -18.64 3.86
CA ASP A 161 -7.13 -18.19 2.79
C ASP A 161 -6.46 -17.27 1.76
N LEU A 162 -5.42 -16.53 2.14
CA LEU A 162 -4.63 -15.65 1.29
C LEU A 162 -3.15 -15.87 1.59
N HIS A 163 -2.25 -15.91 0.60
CA HIS A 163 -0.82 -15.94 0.92
C HIS A 163 -0.34 -14.61 1.52
N THR A 164 0.84 -14.66 2.13
CA THR A 164 1.49 -13.52 2.80
C THR A 164 1.45 -12.23 1.98
N PHE A 165 1.79 -12.29 0.70
CA PHE A 165 1.84 -11.08 -0.13
C PHE A 165 0.48 -10.40 -0.33
N TRP A 166 -0.63 -11.11 -0.50
CA TRP A 166 -1.98 -10.49 -0.49
C TRP A 166 -2.37 -9.93 0.86
N SER A 167 -1.93 -10.57 1.94
CA SER A 167 -2.32 -10.18 3.29
C SER A 167 -1.62 -8.91 3.76
N ILE A 168 -0.31 -8.84 3.56
CA ILE A 168 0.53 -7.78 4.15
C ILE A 168 1.37 -7.00 3.13
N GLY A 169 1.62 -7.56 1.95
CA GLY A 169 2.30 -6.89 0.84
C GLY A 169 1.58 -5.67 0.23
N PRO A 170 0.24 -5.49 0.27
CA PRO A 170 -0.40 -4.32 -0.34
C PRO A 170 0.11 -3.00 0.25
N HIS A 171 0.49 -3.01 1.53
CA HIS A 171 1.09 -1.86 2.19
C HIS A 171 2.48 -1.51 1.65
N ASP A 172 3.30 -2.51 1.37
CA ASP A 172 4.66 -2.29 0.90
C ASP A 172 4.65 -1.80 -0.56
N VAL A 173 3.71 -2.30 -1.37
CA VAL A 173 3.44 -1.79 -2.72
C VAL A 173 2.90 -0.36 -2.67
N SER A 174 1.94 -0.05 -1.79
CA SER A 174 1.38 1.30 -1.70
C SER A 174 2.43 2.33 -1.26
N ILE A 175 3.28 1.99 -0.28
CA ILE A 175 4.42 2.83 0.13
C ILE A 175 5.38 3.07 -1.05
N ALA A 176 5.75 2.03 -1.79
CA ALA A 176 6.67 2.16 -2.93
C ALA A 176 6.09 3.08 -4.03
N ASN A 177 4.84 2.85 -4.43
CA ASN A 177 4.13 3.70 -5.39
C ASN A 177 4.07 5.16 -4.92
N TYR A 178 3.75 5.37 -3.63
CA TYR A 178 3.61 6.70 -3.02
C TYR A 178 4.93 7.48 -2.99
N LEU A 179 6.01 6.82 -2.52
CA LEU A 179 7.33 7.42 -2.40
C LEU A 179 7.93 7.75 -3.78
N LEU A 180 7.78 6.86 -4.75
CA LEU A 180 8.30 7.04 -6.10
C LEU A 180 7.44 7.97 -6.96
N GLY A 181 6.15 8.11 -6.65
CA GLY A 181 5.22 8.82 -7.52
C GLY A 181 5.15 8.19 -8.91
N ALA A 182 5.22 6.86 -8.99
CA ALA A 182 5.32 6.12 -10.25
C ALA A 182 4.52 4.81 -10.22
N GLU A 183 4.14 4.35 -11.42
CA GLU A 183 3.46 3.08 -11.60
C GLU A 183 4.45 1.93 -11.80
N PRO A 184 4.21 0.77 -11.20
CA PRO A 184 5.01 -0.42 -11.40
C PRO A 184 4.89 -0.94 -12.84
N ARG A 185 5.97 -1.53 -13.36
CA ARG A 185 6.11 -1.98 -14.76
C ARG A 185 6.12 -3.48 -14.89
N TRP A 186 6.77 -4.16 -13.95
CA TRP A 186 6.90 -5.62 -13.94
C TRP A 186 7.10 -6.14 -12.52
N VAL A 187 6.82 -7.42 -12.31
CA VAL A 187 6.99 -8.14 -11.05
C VAL A 187 7.65 -9.49 -11.30
N ALA A 188 8.57 -9.89 -10.43
CA ALA A 188 9.03 -11.27 -10.29
C ALA A 188 8.83 -11.72 -8.84
N ALA A 189 8.16 -12.85 -8.61
CA ALA A 189 7.75 -13.31 -7.29
C ALA A 189 8.09 -14.79 -7.07
N GLN A 190 8.72 -15.09 -5.94
CA GLN A 190 8.94 -16.46 -5.47
C GLN A 190 8.43 -16.59 -4.05
N GLY A 191 7.99 -17.79 -3.68
CA GLY A 191 7.44 -18.05 -2.36
C GLY A 191 7.53 -19.50 -1.96
N GLY A 192 7.35 -19.75 -0.67
CA GLY A 192 7.42 -21.07 -0.05
C GLY A 192 6.17 -21.38 0.76
N ARG A 193 5.78 -22.65 0.75
CA ARG A 193 4.71 -23.23 1.57
C ARG A 193 5.36 -24.26 2.49
N TYR A 194 5.59 -23.88 3.73
CA TYR A 194 6.28 -24.69 4.73
C TYR A 194 5.36 -25.10 5.88
N LEU A 195 4.34 -24.30 6.17
CA LEU A 195 3.41 -24.56 7.28
C LEU A 195 2.18 -25.36 6.86
N HIS A 196 1.69 -25.19 5.64
CA HIS A 196 0.59 -25.96 5.06
C HIS A 196 0.55 -25.82 3.52
N ASP A 197 -0.17 -26.73 2.84
CA ASP A 197 -0.13 -26.84 1.37
C ASP A 197 -0.94 -25.77 0.61
N GLY A 198 -1.68 -24.93 1.34
CA GLY A 198 -2.69 -24.03 0.78
C GLY A 198 -2.11 -22.78 0.13
N VAL A 199 -1.35 -21.99 0.89
CA VAL A 199 -0.87 -20.66 0.50
C VAL A 199 0.55 -20.42 0.99
N GLU A 200 1.31 -19.55 0.31
CA GLU A 200 2.69 -19.21 0.63
C GLU A 200 2.81 -18.41 1.95
N ASP A 201 3.52 -18.99 2.92
CA ASP A 201 3.81 -18.38 4.23
C ASP A 201 5.06 -17.49 4.23
N VAL A 202 5.81 -17.47 3.13
CA VAL A 202 6.88 -16.50 2.83
C VAL A 202 6.92 -16.19 1.35
N MET A 203 7.17 -14.92 1.01
CA MET A 203 7.37 -14.47 -0.36
C MET A 203 8.50 -13.44 -0.48
N PHE A 204 9.23 -13.53 -1.59
CA PHE A 204 10.23 -12.59 -2.06
C PHE A 204 9.74 -12.03 -3.38
N VAL A 205 9.47 -10.73 -3.41
CA VAL A 205 8.85 -10.06 -4.56
C VAL A 205 9.69 -8.89 -4.99
N THR A 206 10.07 -8.87 -6.26
CA THR A 206 10.80 -7.76 -6.88
C THR A 206 9.87 -7.05 -7.85
N VAL A 207 9.75 -5.74 -7.73
CA VAL A 207 8.88 -4.88 -8.54
C VAL A 207 9.74 -3.85 -9.25
N GLY A 208 9.65 -3.78 -10.57
CA GLY A 208 10.33 -2.77 -11.37
C GLY A 208 9.48 -1.53 -11.60
N TYR A 209 10.11 -0.36 -11.56
CA TYR A 209 9.51 0.94 -11.82
C TYR A 209 10.21 1.59 -13.04
N PRO A 210 9.71 2.74 -13.54
CA PRO A 210 10.46 3.57 -14.47
C PRO A 210 11.85 3.94 -13.96
N ASP A 211 12.72 4.39 -14.87
CA ASP A 211 14.07 4.87 -14.56
C ASP A 211 14.97 3.79 -13.91
N ASP A 212 14.69 2.52 -14.22
CA ASP A 212 15.38 1.32 -13.74
C ASP A 212 15.38 1.15 -12.22
N VAL A 213 14.47 1.83 -11.51
CA VAL A 213 14.32 1.68 -10.06
C VAL A 213 13.68 0.33 -9.75
N VAL A 214 14.28 -0.39 -8.81
CA VAL A 214 13.79 -1.69 -8.33
C VAL A 214 13.36 -1.59 -6.87
N ALA A 215 12.19 -2.15 -6.56
CA ALA A 215 11.72 -2.37 -5.20
C ALA A 215 11.78 -3.86 -4.86
N HIS A 216 12.35 -4.23 -3.71
CA HIS A 216 12.35 -5.62 -3.24
C HIS A 216 11.57 -5.75 -1.92
N MET A 217 10.68 -6.73 -1.83
CA MET A 217 9.79 -6.94 -0.70
C MET A 217 9.96 -8.37 -0.17
N HIS A 218 10.30 -8.49 1.12
CA HIS A 218 10.34 -9.76 1.83
C HIS A 218 9.22 -9.77 2.86
N VAL A 219 8.24 -10.65 2.67
CA VAL A 219 7.10 -10.82 3.56
C VAL A 219 7.06 -12.25 4.08
N SER A 220 6.89 -12.42 5.38
CA SER A 220 6.91 -13.74 6.01
C SER A 220 6.08 -13.79 7.29
N TRP A 221 5.32 -14.87 7.47
CA TRP A 221 4.73 -15.25 8.77
C TRP A 221 5.59 -16.25 9.54
N LEU A 222 6.66 -16.72 8.92
CA LEU A 222 7.60 -17.70 9.46
C LEU A 222 8.98 -17.06 9.54
N ASP A 223 9.14 -16.10 10.44
CA ASP A 223 10.41 -15.42 10.67
C ASP A 223 10.64 -15.21 12.19
N PRO A 224 11.85 -15.47 12.70
CA PRO A 224 12.12 -15.38 14.14
C PRO A 224 12.03 -13.96 14.69
N ALA A 225 12.29 -12.93 13.88
CA ALA A 225 12.37 -11.55 14.35
C ALA A 225 11.26 -10.70 13.72
N LYS A 226 10.41 -10.12 14.58
CA LYS A 226 9.42 -9.15 14.12
C LYS A 226 10.13 -7.94 13.51
N THR A 227 9.98 -7.75 12.21
CA THR A 227 10.61 -6.66 11.43
C THR A 227 9.54 -5.95 10.62
N ARG A 228 9.55 -4.61 10.66
CA ARG A 228 8.73 -3.75 9.80
C ARG A 228 9.55 -2.56 9.36
N ARG A 229 10.28 -2.74 8.25
CA ARG A 229 11.27 -1.77 7.80
C ARG A 229 11.13 -1.48 6.31
N THR A 230 11.33 -0.23 5.93
CA THR A 230 11.48 0.20 4.53
C THR A 230 12.74 1.05 4.41
N THR A 231 13.59 0.72 3.45
CA THR A 231 14.81 1.46 3.13
C THR A 231 14.69 2.02 1.72
N VAL A 232 14.96 3.31 1.53
CA VAL A 232 15.13 3.94 0.22
C VAL A 232 16.58 4.37 0.09
N VAL A 233 17.23 3.96 -0.99
CA VAL A 233 18.63 4.30 -1.28
C VAL A 233 18.65 5.29 -2.43
N GLY A 234 19.09 6.52 -2.14
CA GLY A 234 19.34 7.54 -3.15
C GLY A 234 20.83 7.69 -3.46
N THR A 235 21.16 8.45 -4.51
CA THR A 235 22.56 8.75 -4.88
C THR A 235 23.30 9.59 -3.84
N ARG A 236 22.57 10.35 -3.03
CA ARG A 236 23.14 11.18 -1.96
C ARG A 236 22.82 10.63 -0.58
N ARG A 237 21.55 10.43 -0.23
CA ARG A 237 21.18 10.02 1.13
C ARG A 237 20.35 8.76 1.10
N MET A 238 20.29 8.09 2.25
CA MET A 238 19.47 6.89 2.44
C MET A 238 18.47 7.14 3.55
N LEU A 239 17.25 6.64 3.37
CA LEU A 239 16.15 6.79 4.32
C LEU A 239 15.78 5.42 4.85
N VAL A 240 15.73 5.26 6.18
CA VAL A 240 15.28 4.02 6.82
C VAL A 240 14.08 4.33 7.71
N TYR A 241 12.93 3.81 7.33
CA TYR A 241 11.72 3.79 8.13
C TYR A 241 11.59 2.46 8.86
N ASP A 242 11.47 2.50 10.19
CA ASP A 242 11.26 1.35 11.07
C ASP A 242 10.02 1.59 11.94
N ASP A 243 8.92 0.91 11.59
CA ASP A 243 7.60 1.08 12.22
C ASP A 243 7.58 0.58 13.68
N LEU A 244 8.57 -0.23 14.08
CA LEU A 244 8.63 -0.78 15.44
C LEU A 244 9.31 0.16 16.44
N LYS A 245 10.03 1.18 15.95
CA LYS A 245 10.68 2.18 16.82
C LYS A 245 9.66 3.24 17.29
N THR A 246 9.91 3.84 18.46
CA THR A 246 9.06 4.91 19.01
C THR A 246 9.65 6.30 18.81
N ASP A 247 10.96 6.44 18.95
CA ASP A 247 11.73 7.69 18.96
C ASP A 247 12.50 7.94 17.66
N ALA A 248 12.96 6.89 16.98
CA ALA A 248 13.72 6.95 15.73
C ALA A 248 13.04 6.19 14.58
N ARG A 249 11.73 6.42 14.38
CA ARG A 249 10.93 5.79 13.31
C ARG A 249 11.49 6.06 11.92
N LEU A 250 12.05 7.24 11.67
CA LEU A 250 12.75 7.57 10.44
C LEU A 250 14.19 7.94 10.79
N THR A 251 15.15 7.34 10.10
CA THR A 251 16.56 7.72 10.16
C THR A 251 17.04 8.10 8.77
N VAL A 252 17.69 9.24 8.67
CA VAL A 252 18.31 9.73 7.43
C VAL A 252 19.81 9.55 7.56
N PHE A 253 20.39 8.81 6.63
CA PHE A 253 21.82 8.55 6.57
C PHE A 253 22.43 9.38 5.45
N ASP A 254 23.40 10.22 5.81
CA ASP A 254 24.23 10.92 4.83
C ASP A 254 25.41 10.03 4.43
N LYS A 255 25.06 8.92 3.76
CA LYS A 255 25.99 7.89 3.30
C LYS A 255 25.85 7.72 1.79
N GLY A 256 26.96 7.53 1.09
CA GLY A 256 26.97 7.39 -0.37
C GLY A 256 28.33 7.00 -0.93
N ALA A 257 28.37 6.82 -2.25
CA ALA A 257 29.61 6.57 -2.99
C ALA A 257 29.68 7.52 -4.19
N GLU A 258 30.77 8.27 -4.28
CA GLU A 258 31.02 9.23 -5.36
C GLU A 258 32.17 8.73 -6.24
N PRO A 259 32.03 8.75 -7.58
CA PRO A 259 33.12 8.33 -8.46
C PRO A 259 34.32 9.27 -8.30
N LEU A 260 35.52 8.69 -8.28
CA LEU A 260 36.77 9.44 -8.38
C LEU A 260 37.19 9.54 -9.85
N GLU A 261 37.95 10.60 -10.14
CA GLU A 261 38.62 10.73 -11.44
C GLU A 261 39.46 9.48 -11.72
N PRO A 262 39.45 8.95 -12.96
CA PRO A 262 40.24 7.79 -13.32
C PRO A 262 41.73 8.05 -13.04
N ASP A 263 42.38 7.14 -12.30
CA ASP A 263 43.82 7.20 -11.98
C ASP A 263 44.73 6.81 -13.17
N GLY A 264 44.17 6.69 -14.37
CA GLY A 264 44.88 6.24 -15.57
C GLY A 264 45.05 4.72 -15.68
N HIS A 265 44.69 3.93 -14.66
CA HIS A 265 44.80 2.46 -14.67
C HIS A 265 43.51 1.75 -15.12
N GLY A 266 42.51 2.49 -15.59
CA GLY A 266 41.25 1.94 -16.11
C GLY A 266 40.31 1.36 -15.04
N VAL A 267 40.68 1.42 -13.76
CA VAL A 267 39.83 0.99 -12.64
C VAL A 267 39.06 2.21 -12.12
N ARG A 268 37.73 2.12 -12.12
CA ARG A 268 36.89 3.18 -11.56
C ARG A 268 36.93 3.10 -10.03
N GLN A 269 37.50 4.11 -9.40
CA GLN A 269 37.55 4.23 -7.95
C GLN A 269 36.37 5.06 -7.42
N TYR A 270 36.03 4.89 -6.15
CA TYR A 270 34.96 5.63 -5.48
C TYR A 270 35.43 6.15 -4.13
N ARG A 271 35.01 7.38 -3.79
CA ARG A 271 35.06 7.91 -2.44
C ARG A 271 33.79 7.53 -1.71
N LEU A 272 33.94 6.89 -0.56
CA LEU A 272 32.81 6.60 0.33
C LEU A 272 32.55 7.82 1.21
N ARG A 273 31.30 8.24 1.29
CA ARG A 273 30.80 9.20 2.28
C ARG A 273 30.11 8.42 3.38
N ASP A 274 30.55 8.62 4.62
CA ASP A 274 29.95 8.03 5.81
C ASP A 274 29.84 9.10 6.89
N ASP A 275 28.94 10.06 6.66
CA ASP A 275 28.67 11.15 7.59
C ASP A 275 27.57 10.77 8.59
N ALA A 276 27.25 11.71 9.49
CA ALA A 276 26.30 11.47 10.57
C ALA A 276 24.89 11.10 10.07
N ALA A 277 24.25 10.19 10.80
CA ALA A 277 22.81 9.96 10.67
C ALA A 277 22.03 10.97 11.51
N HIS A 278 20.86 11.39 11.04
CA HIS A 278 19.95 12.23 11.82
C HIS A 278 18.53 11.66 11.83
N VAL A 279 17.80 11.95 12.91
CA VAL A 279 16.41 11.54 13.11
C VAL A 279 15.55 12.80 13.03
N PRO A 280 14.75 12.98 11.97
CA PRO A 280 13.89 14.16 11.86
C PRO A 280 12.76 14.11 12.87
N VAL A 281 12.31 15.28 13.33
CA VAL A 281 11.09 15.39 14.16
C VAL A 281 9.88 15.06 13.30
N LEU A 282 9.05 14.14 13.79
CA LEU A 282 7.83 13.67 13.15
C LEU A 282 6.61 14.10 13.97
N SER A 283 5.48 14.29 13.28
CA SER A 283 4.18 14.43 13.94
C SER A 283 3.85 13.17 14.74
N THR A 284 3.16 13.33 15.87
CA THR A 284 2.66 12.23 16.71
C THR A 284 1.22 11.83 16.35
N ALA A 285 0.68 12.36 15.25
CA ALA A 285 -0.67 12.05 14.81
C ALA A 285 -0.84 10.55 14.54
N GLU A 286 -1.96 9.98 15.00
CA GLU A 286 -2.30 8.58 14.72
C GLU A 286 -2.63 8.42 13.23
N PRO A 287 -1.91 7.55 12.48
CA PRO A 287 -2.10 7.42 11.04
C PRO A 287 -3.54 7.07 10.61
N LEU A 288 -4.22 6.19 11.36
CA LEU A 288 -5.60 5.81 11.06
C LEU A 288 -6.58 6.97 11.29
N ALA A 289 -6.32 7.81 12.30
CA ALA A 289 -7.11 9.03 12.52
C ALA A 289 -6.92 10.04 11.39
N VAL A 290 -5.68 10.20 10.91
CA VAL A 290 -5.36 11.07 9.76
C VAL A 290 -6.04 10.55 8.48
N GLU A 291 -5.95 9.25 8.22
CA GLU A 291 -6.58 8.60 7.08
C GLU A 291 -8.11 8.79 7.08
N LEU A 292 -8.76 8.53 8.22
CA LEU A 292 -10.21 8.69 8.33
C LEU A 292 -10.66 10.14 8.30
N GLY A 293 -9.90 11.06 8.90
CA GLY A 293 -10.13 12.49 8.76
C GLY A 293 -10.10 12.91 7.29
N HIS A 294 -9.10 12.46 6.55
CA HIS A 294 -8.96 12.72 5.11
C HIS A 294 -10.14 12.15 4.30
N PHE A 295 -10.62 10.95 4.61
CA PHE A 295 -11.82 10.40 3.99
C PHE A 295 -13.05 11.29 4.21
N LEU A 296 -13.30 11.70 5.46
CA LEU A 296 -14.42 12.56 5.81
C LEU A 296 -14.31 13.96 5.17
N ASP A 297 -13.10 14.49 5.03
CA ASP A 297 -12.84 15.74 4.31
C ASP A 297 -13.17 15.60 2.82
N CYS A 298 -12.76 14.50 2.19
CA CYS A 298 -13.07 14.21 0.79
C CYS A 298 -14.58 14.06 0.58
N VAL A 299 -15.29 13.37 1.47
CA VAL A 299 -16.75 13.23 1.43
C VAL A 299 -17.44 14.60 1.47
N ARG A 300 -16.98 15.51 2.33
CA ARG A 300 -17.56 16.85 2.48
C ARG A 300 -17.26 17.79 1.30
N THR A 301 -16.09 17.64 0.69
CA THR A 301 -15.58 18.59 -0.31
C THR A 301 -15.69 18.09 -1.75
N GLY A 302 -15.93 16.80 -1.95
CA GLY A 302 -15.84 16.14 -3.25
C GLY A 302 -14.39 16.00 -3.76
N ALA A 303 -13.38 16.25 -2.92
CA ALA A 303 -11.98 16.10 -3.31
C ALA A 303 -11.63 14.62 -3.57
N ARG A 304 -10.72 14.38 -4.52
CA ARG A 304 -10.18 13.04 -4.78
C ARG A 304 -9.26 12.63 -3.63
N PRO A 305 -9.47 11.46 -3.00
CA PRO A 305 -8.59 10.98 -1.95
C PRO A 305 -7.15 10.76 -2.41
N ARG A 306 -6.18 10.84 -1.49
CA ARG A 306 -4.79 10.44 -1.75
C ARG A 306 -4.72 8.95 -2.11
N THR A 307 -5.43 8.13 -1.34
CA THR A 307 -5.55 6.68 -1.54
C THR A 307 -6.88 6.34 -2.21
N ASP A 308 -7.14 6.94 -3.37
CA ASP A 308 -8.37 6.70 -4.13
C ASP A 308 -8.47 5.27 -4.72
N GLY A 309 -9.59 4.97 -5.38
CA GLY A 309 -9.79 3.68 -6.04
C GLY A 309 -8.69 3.32 -7.06
N TRP A 310 -8.14 4.32 -7.78
CA TRP A 310 -7.06 4.08 -8.75
C TRP A 310 -5.72 3.75 -8.08
N ASN A 311 -5.41 4.37 -6.93
CA ASN A 311 -4.32 3.95 -6.07
C ASN A 311 -4.47 2.47 -5.69
N GLY A 312 -5.65 2.07 -5.20
CA GLY A 312 -5.93 0.67 -4.84
C GLY A 312 -5.86 -0.29 -6.03
N ALA A 313 -6.38 0.09 -7.19
CA ALA A 313 -6.35 -0.74 -8.40
C ALA A 313 -4.92 -1.03 -8.88
N ARG A 314 -4.00 -0.06 -8.77
CA ARG A 314 -2.58 -0.26 -9.08
C ARG A 314 -1.91 -1.21 -8.11
N VAL A 315 -2.26 -1.15 -6.83
CA VAL A 315 -1.76 -2.12 -5.84
C VAL A 315 -2.25 -3.51 -6.19
N VAL A 316 -3.55 -3.68 -6.48
CA VAL A 316 -4.12 -4.98 -6.90
C VAL A 316 -3.45 -5.50 -8.18
N ALA A 317 -3.09 -4.64 -9.13
CA ALA A 317 -2.37 -5.05 -10.34
C ALA A 317 -0.99 -5.67 -10.06
N VAL A 318 -0.28 -5.18 -9.04
CA VAL A 318 0.98 -5.80 -8.60
C VAL A 318 0.73 -7.15 -7.94
N LEU A 319 -0.31 -7.24 -7.10
CA LEU A 319 -0.66 -8.50 -6.41
C LEU A 319 -1.04 -9.59 -7.42
N GLU A 320 -1.89 -9.26 -8.39
CA GLU A 320 -2.32 -10.20 -9.44
C GLU A 320 -1.16 -10.59 -10.38
N ALA A 321 -0.24 -9.68 -10.68
CA ALA A 321 0.98 -9.99 -11.43
C ALA A 321 1.96 -10.85 -10.63
N ALA A 322 2.07 -10.64 -9.31
CA ALA A 322 2.89 -11.48 -8.43
C ALA A 322 2.37 -12.92 -8.40
N ASP A 323 1.06 -13.11 -8.33
CA ASP A 323 0.39 -14.40 -8.45
C ASP A 323 0.72 -15.11 -9.75
N ALA A 324 0.64 -14.39 -10.87
CA ALA A 324 0.97 -14.92 -12.19
C ALA A 324 2.46 -15.33 -12.27
N SER A 325 3.35 -14.50 -11.72
CA SER A 325 4.79 -14.79 -11.65
C SER A 325 5.07 -16.04 -10.81
N LEU A 326 4.48 -16.11 -9.61
CA LEU A 326 4.64 -17.24 -8.69
C LEU A 326 4.18 -18.56 -9.34
N ARG A 327 3.00 -18.57 -9.97
CA ARG A 327 2.48 -19.76 -10.69
C ARG A 327 3.35 -20.18 -11.86
N ALA A 328 4.06 -19.24 -12.47
CA ALA A 328 4.97 -19.48 -13.57
C ALA A 328 6.44 -19.71 -13.13
N GLY A 329 6.67 -20.01 -11.85
CA GLY A 329 8.01 -20.36 -11.33
C GLY A 329 8.92 -19.16 -11.05
N GLY A 330 8.34 -17.97 -10.87
CA GLY A 330 9.06 -16.73 -10.55
C GLY A 330 9.59 -15.96 -11.76
N VAL A 331 9.10 -16.27 -12.97
CA VAL A 331 9.42 -15.47 -14.17
C VAL A 331 8.89 -14.05 -14.05
N THR A 332 9.55 -13.11 -14.69
CA THR A 332 9.09 -11.72 -14.75
C THR A 332 7.77 -11.60 -15.51
N VAL A 333 6.78 -10.99 -14.89
CA VAL A 333 5.46 -10.70 -15.45
C VAL A 333 5.27 -9.20 -15.55
N THR A 334 4.73 -8.72 -16.67
CA THR A 334 4.40 -7.29 -16.84
C THR A 334 3.21 -6.92 -15.96
N VAL A 335 3.30 -5.80 -15.26
CA VAL A 335 2.15 -5.22 -14.55
C VAL A 335 1.33 -4.43 -15.58
N PRO A 336 0.04 -4.75 -15.77
CA PRO A 336 -0.77 -4.04 -16.76
C PRO A 336 -0.91 -2.57 -16.38
N ARG A 337 -0.73 -1.67 -17.35
CA ARG A 337 -1.18 -0.29 -17.18
C ARG A 337 -2.70 -0.28 -17.11
N ILE A 338 -3.25 0.53 -16.22
CA ILE A 338 -4.69 0.68 -16.04
C ILE A 338 -5.17 1.86 -16.88
N PRO A 339 -5.88 1.63 -17.99
CA PRO A 339 -6.38 2.71 -18.84
C PRO A 339 -7.31 3.64 -18.06
N GLY A 340 -7.28 4.94 -18.37
CA GLY A 340 -8.15 5.93 -17.72
C GLY A 340 -7.73 6.33 -16.31
N SER A 341 -6.76 5.64 -15.69
CA SER A 341 -6.26 6.02 -14.37
C SER A 341 -5.58 7.40 -14.42
N PRO A 342 -5.85 8.31 -13.46
CA PRO A 342 -5.23 9.63 -13.41
C PRO A 342 -3.71 9.52 -13.34
N ALA A 343 -2.99 10.36 -14.08
CA ALA A 343 -1.53 10.35 -14.05
C ALA A 343 -1.03 10.53 -12.61
N ILE A 344 -0.07 9.69 -12.20
CA ILE A 344 0.63 9.92 -10.93
C ILE A 344 1.53 11.13 -11.13
N GLU A 345 1.40 12.10 -10.24
CA GLU A 345 2.26 13.28 -10.20
C GLU A 345 3.71 12.82 -9.96
N ARG A 346 4.48 12.71 -11.05
CA ARG A 346 5.87 12.24 -11.00
C ARG A 346 6.71 13.27 -10.24
N THR A 347 7.55 12.80 -9.34
CA THR A 347 8.66 13.61 -8.83
C THR A 347 9.59 13.89 -10.01
N PRO A 348 9.84 15.16 -10.39
CA PRO A 348 10.83 15.47 -11.40
C PRO A 348 12.19 14.99 -10.90
N VAL A 349 12.77 14.02 -11.60
CA VAL A 349 14.18 13.66 -11.45
C VAL A 349 14.92 14.51 -12.47
N ASP A 350 15.89 15.31 -12.03
CA ASP A 350 16.76 16.02 -12.98
C ASP A 350 17.41 14.97 -13.88
N PRO A 351 17.44 15.15 -15.22
CA PRO A 351 18.04 14.17 -16.10
C PRO A 351 19.52 14.01 -15.71
N ALA A 352 19.89 12.78 -15.34
CA ALA A 352 21.25 12.44 -14.97
C ALA A 352 22.25 12.94 -16.04
N PRO A 353 23.46 13.40 -15.67
CA PRO A 353 24.52 13.58 -16.64
C PRO A 353 24.78 12.22 -17.32
N VAL A 354 24.63 12.22 -18.65
CA VAL A 354 24.80 11.10 -19.58
C VAL A 354 25.94 10.18 -19.13
N GLY A 355 25.62 8.93 -18.78
CA GLY A 355 26.67 7.99 -18.35
C GLY A 355 26.23 6.64 -17.79
N ARG A 356 25.08 6.08 -18.18
CA ARG A 356 24.87 4.62 -18.05
C ARG A 356 25.03 4.00 -19.45
N PRO A 357 25.94 3.03 -19.67
CA PRO A 357 25.94 2.29 -20.91
C PRO A 357 24.66 1.46 -20.95
N HIS A 358 23.75 1.79 -21.87
CA HIS A 358 22.65 0.92 -22.25
C HIS A 358 23.25 -0.39 -22.76
N SER A 359 22.99 -1.49 -22.04
CA SER A 359 23.25 -2.84 -22.57
C SER A 359 22.06 -3.25 -23.45
N ASP A 360 21.93 -2.63 -24.61
CA ASP A 360 21.16 -3.21 -25.72
C ASP A 360 22.06 -4.25 -26.40
N GLY A 361 22.03 -5.47 -25.87
CA GLY A 361 22.65 -6.65 -26.47
C GLY A 361 21.67 -7.82 -26.40
N PRO A 362 21.50 -8.60 -27.49
CA PRO A 362 20.53 -9.69 -27.50
C PRO A 362 20.95 -10.77 -26.50
N HIS A 363 19.96 -11.30 -25.76
CA HIS A 363 20.10 -12.51 -24.96
C HIS A 363 20.69 -13.63 -25.83
N PRO A 364 21.81 -14.27 -25.46
CA PRO A 364 22.28 -15.44 -26.18
C PRO A 364 21.39 -16.63 -25.83
N ASP A 365 20.82 -17.24 -26.87
CA ASP A 365 20.15 -18.54 -26.83
C ASP A 365 21.05 -19.59 -26.17
N LEU A 366 20.59 -20.13 -25.04
CA LEU A 366 21.19 -21.32 -24.42
C LEU A 366 20.67 -22.56 -25.15
N THR A 367 21.40 -23.03 -26.15
CA THR A 367 21.30 -24.43 -26.61
C THR A 367 22.24 -25.31 -25.76
N PRO A 368 21.81 -26.50 -25.32
CA PRO A 368 22.67 -27.41 -24.58
C PRO A 368 23.54 -28.21 -25.55
N ALA A 369 24.86 -28.06 -25.47
CA ALA A 369 25.78 -28.95 -26.15
C ALA A 369 26.02 -30.20 -25.30
N ALA A 370 25.59 -31.35 -25.83
CA ALA A 370 26.03 -32.66 -25.39
C ALA A 370 27.52 -32.86 -25.74
N HIS A 371 28.31 -33.38 -24.79
CA HIS A 371 29.26 -34.47 -24.99
C HIS A 371 29.74 -35.01 -23.64
#